data_AF-A0A2G5BKM6-F1
#
_entry.id   AF-A0A2G5BKM6-F1
#
_cell.length_a   1.000
_cell.length_b   1.000
_cell.length_c   1.000
_cell.angle_alpha   90.00
_cell.angle_beta   90.00
_cell.angle_gamma   90.00
#
_symmetry.space_group_name_H-M   'P 1'
#
loop_
_entity.id
_entity.type
_entity.pdbx_description
1 polymer ?
#
loop_
_entity_poly.entity_id
_entity_poly.type
_entity_poly.pdbx_seq_one_letter_code
_entity_poly.pdbx_strand_id
1 'polypeptide(L)'
;MLRHVYQAGILTIFNSASSKPLQLWCISAKSKGLVELEDDDKTDCPVLRLESAELASTFISLPRQTTQSLGVKLPYMVMIVKNTDHLFSFEVEIVDDQEQVRRLRTANYESDSRIDYDVSCLPLRLDCGWNYLTLDLGRMTSRIYGTVFKEVHRVTVHASACLRLIFFADRIIPENQLPAELRLYGKKEE
;
A
#
# COMPACT_ATOMS: atom_id res chain seq x y z
N MET A 1 -16.89 -0.39 -2.38
CA MET A 1 -16.47 -0.75 -3.75
C MET A 1 -16.35 -2.26 -3.91
N LEU A 2 -15.63 -2.95 -3.03
CA LEU A 2 -15.31 -4.39 -3.14
C LEU A 2 -16.10 -5.29 -2.19
N ARG A 3 -17.03 -4.75 -1.39
CA ARG A 3 -17.85 -5.53 -0.42
C ARG A 3 -18.66 -6.67 -1.05
N HIS A 4 -19.04 -6.53 -2.33
CA HIS A 4 -19.82 -7.53 -3.07
C HIS A 4 -18.98 -8.43 -3.98
N VAL A 5 -17.66 -8.21 -4.00
CA VAL A 5 -16.71 -9.06 -4.73
C VAL A 5 -16.34 -10.23 -3.84
N TYR A 6 -16.10 -11.40 -4.43
CA TYR A 6 -15.56 -12.55 -3.70
C TYR A 6 -14.15 -12.23 -3.18
N GLN A 7 -13.91 -12.40 -1.89
CA GLN A 7 -12.65 -12.08 -1.23
C GLN A 7 -12.07 -13.33 -0.57
N ALA A 8 -11.27 -14.10 -1.31
CA ALA A 8 -10.50 -15.22 -0.79
C ALA A 8 -9.20 -15.37 -1.57
N GLY A 9 -8.18 -15.99 -0.97
CA GLY A 9 -6.86 -16.08 -1.56
C GLY A 9 -6.19 -14.71 -1.67
N ILE A 10 -5.99 -14.23 -2.90
CA ILE A 10 -5.32 -12.96 -3.19
C ILE A 10 -6.29 -12.01 -3.88
N LEU A 11 -6.40 -10.79 -3.36
CA LEU A 11 -7.14 -9.69 -3.97
C LEU A 11 -6.20 -8.53 -4.29
N THR A 12 -5.83 -8.41 -5.56
CA THR A 12 -4.96 -7.32 -6.03
C THR A 12 -5.77 -6.03 -6.20
N ILE A 13 -5.28 -4.93 -5.61
CA ILE A 13 -5.89 -3.59 -5.77
C ILE A 13 -5.03 -2.64 -6.62
N PHE A 14 -3.75 -2.97 -6.81
CA PHE A 14 -2.85 -2.26 -7.68
C PHE A 14 -1.82 -3.22 -8.28
N ASN A 15 -1.62 -3.17 -9.59
CA ASN A 15 -0.57 -3.87 -10.31
C ASN A 15 -0.09 -2.98 -11.46
N SER A 16 1.16 -2.53 -11.40
CA SER A 16 1.74 -1.62 -12.40
C SER A 16 1.78 -2.20 -13.82
N ALA A 17 1.81 -3.52 -13.97
CA ALA A 17 1.80 -4.23 -15.26
C ALA A 17 0.40 -4.37 -15.89
N SER A 18 -0.66 -3.91 -15.20
CA SER A 18 -2.02 -3.94 -15.76
C SER A 18 -2.20 -2.84 -16.81
N SER A 19 -3.18 -3.00 -17.70
CA SER A 19 -3.41 -2.03 -18.79
C SER A 19 -3.87 -0.64 -18.32
N LYS A 20 -4.52 -0.55 -17.15
CA LYS A 20 -5.00 0.70 -16.55
C LYS A 20 -4.84 0.67 -15.02
N PRO A 21 -3.60 0.74 -14.50
CA PRO A 21 -3.31 0.47 -13.08
C PRO A 21 -3.96 1.45 -12.11
N LEU A 22 -4.17 2.69 -12.56
CA LEU A 22 -4.71 3.77 -11.74
C LEU A 22 -6.20 4.07 -12.03
N GLN A 23 -6.92 3.20 -12.75
CA GLN A 23 -8.31 3.46 -13.15
C GLN A 23 -9.25 3.77 -11.97
N LEU A 24 -9.07 3.08 -10.85
CA LEU A 24 -9.89 3.24 -9.63
C LEU A 24 -9.25 4.18 -8.60
N TRP A 25 -8.05 4.69 -8.87
CA TRP A 25 -7.25 5.48 -7.95
C TRP A 25 -7.49 6.98 -8.16
N CYS A 26 -7.51 7.74 -7.07
CA CYS A 26 -7.35 9.19 -7.12
C CYS A 26 -5.85 9.49 -7.15
N ILE A 27 -5.44 10.35 -8.07
CA ILE A 27 -4.07 10.80 -8.23
C ILE A 27 -4.05 12.28 -7.84
N SER A 28 -3.21 12.63 -6.87
CA SER A 28 -2.85 14.01 -6.57
C SER A 28 -1.38 14.15 -6.90
N ALA A 29 -1.06 15.01 -7.87
CA ALA A 29 0.29 15.45 -8.17
C ALA A 29 0.23 16.97 -8.35
N LYS A 30 0.61 17.72 -7.31
CA LYS A 30 0.70 19.19 -7.42
C LYS A 30 1.94 19.55 -8.27
N SER A 31 2.16 20.85 -8.51
CA SER A 31 3.14 21.40 -9.47
C SER A 31 4.61 20.92 -9.35
N LYS A 32 4.98 20.19 -8.30
CA LYS A 32 6.32 19.59 -8.11
C LYS A 32 6.28 18.08 -7.82
N GLY A 33 5.18 17.42 -8.22
CA GLY A 33 4.98 15.98 -8.06
C GLY A 33 4.94 15.26 -9.40
N LEU A 34 5.46 14.04 -9.44
CA LEU A 34 5.43 13.13 -10.57
C LEU A 34 4.73 11.83 -10.15
N VAL A 35 3.81 11.36 -10.99
CA VAL A 35 3.17 10.04 -10.84
C VAL A 35 3.08 9.42 -12.23
N GLU A 36 4.08 8.61 -12.59
CA GLU A 36 4.22 8.05 -13.94
C GLU A 36 4.69 6.60 -13.91
N LEU A 37 4.37 5.86 -14.98
CA LEU A 37 4.88 4.52 -15.18
C LEU A 37 6.22 4.61 -15.89
N GLU A 38 7.23 3.97 -15.31
CA GLU A 38 8.59 3.90 -15.87
C GLU A 38 9.06 2.45 -15.94
N ASP A 39 9.99 2.17 -16.85
CA ASP A 39 10.70 0.90 -16.89
C ASP A 39 11.73 0.83 -15.76
N ASP A 40 11.88 -0.33 -15.14
CA ASP A 40 12.90 -0.55 -14.10
C ASP A 40 14.00 -1.49 -14.62
N ASP A 41 15.25 -1.19 -14.27
CA ASP A 41 16.40 -1.99 -14.70
C ASP A 41 16.39 -3.39 -14.10
N LYS A 42 15.76 -3.58 -12.94
CA LYS A 42 15.73 -4.86 -12.23
C LYS A 42 14.46 -5.65 -12.48
N THR A 43 13.42 -5.09 -13.10
CA THR A 43 12.16 -5.83 -13.33
C THR A 43 11.74 -5.81 -14.79
N ASP A 44 11.22 -6.92 -15.29
CA ASP A 44 10.69 -7.02 -16.67
C ASP A 44 9.34 -6.31 -16.89
N CYS A 45 8.84 -5.60 -15.88
CA CYS A 45 7.55 -4.91 -15.91
C CYS A 45 7.74 -3.44 -15.54
N PRO A 46 6.87 -2.54 -16.04
CA PRO A 46 6.88 -1.15 -15.61
C PRO A 46 6.52 -1.04 -14.13
N VAL A 47 6.99 0.00 -13.48
CA VAL A 47 6.75 0.35 -12.09
C VAL A 47 6.14 1.74 -12.01
N LEU A 48 5.31 2.00 -11.01
CA LEU A 48 4.75 3.33 -10.81
C LEU A 48 5.67 4.15 -9.92
N ARG A 49 6.30 5.16 -10.49
CA ARG A 49 7.12 6.12 -9.75
C ARG A 49 6.26 7.24 -9.20
N LEU A 50 6.31 7.42 -7.88
CA LEU A 50 5.82 8.61 -7.21
C LEU A 50 7.03 9.40 -6.74
N GLU A 51 7.14 10.64 -7.16
CA GLU A 51 8.22 11.54 -6.74
C GLU A 51 7.66 12.90 -6.37
N SER A 52 8.15 13.48 -5.29
CA SER A 52 7.77 14.83 -4.92
C SER A 52 8.82 15.50 -4.04
N ALA A 53 8.99 16.81 -4.24
CA ALA A 53 9.68 17.67 -3.28
C ALA A 53 8.83 17.94 -2.01
N GLU A 54 7.51 17.70 -2.06
CA GLU A 54 6.57 17.93 -0.95
C GLU A 54 5.68 16.71 -0.76
N LEU A 55 6.06 15.79 0.14
CA LEU A 55 5.41 14.47 0.33
C LEU A 55 3.88 14.54 0.41
N ALA A 56 3.34 15.46 1.21
CA ALA A 56 1.90 15.59 1.44
C ALA A 56 1.10 16.04 0.20
N SER A 57 1.78 16.57 -0.82
CA SER A 57 1.16 17.08 -2.04
C SER A 57 0.92 15.99 -3.10
N THR A 58 1.70 14.91 -3.04
CA THR A 58 1.76 13.89 -4.08
C THR A 58 1.45 12.52 -3.53
N PHE A 59 0.30 11.99 -3.91
CA PHE A 59 -0.16 10.69 -3.44
C PHE A 59 -1.13 10.06 -4.44
N ILE A 60 -1.25 8.74 -4.34
CA ILE A 60 -2.34 7.98 -4.92
C ILE A 60 -3.21 7.42 -3.80
N SER A 61 -4.51 7.33 -4.02
CA SER A 61 -5.42 6.77 -3.03
C SER A 61 -6.59 5.99 -3.63
N LEU A 62 -7.00 4.94 -2.92
CA LEU A 62 -8.09 4.06 -3.29
C LEU A 62 -9.08 3.92 -2.12
N PRO A 63 -10.38 4.16 -2.33
CA PRO A 63 -11.06 4.48 -3.60
C PRO A 63 -10.83 5.92 -4.08
N ARG A 64 -11.09 6.17 -5.37
CA ARG A 64 -10.96 7.50 -5.99
C ARG A 64 -11.80 8.58 -5.29
N GLN A 65 -13.01 8.24 -4.87
CA GLN A 65 -13.91 9.16 -4.16
C GLN A 65 -13.78 8.95 -2.65
N THR A 66 -13.70 10.05 -1.89
CA THR A 66 -13.60 10.01 -0.41
C THR A 66 -14.88 9.54 0.26
N THR A 67 -16.02 9.61 -0.42
CA THR A 67 -17.32 9.12 0.09
C THR A 67 -17.48 7.60 -0.06
N GLN A 68 -16.56 6.92 -0.74
CA GLN A 68 -16.63 5.48 -0.98
C GLN A 68 -15.68 4.72 -0.04
N SER A 69 -16.15 3.59 0.49
CA SER A 69 -15.29 2.61 1.19
C SER A 69 -14.76 1.55 0.23
N LEU A 70 -13.50 1.15 0.40
CA LEU A 70 -12.89 0.02 -0.31
C LEU A 70 -13.65 -1.28 0.03
N GLY A 71 -13.77 -1.61 1.32
CA GLY A 71 -14.57 -2.72 1.83
C GLY A 71 -13.89 -4.09 1.70
N VAL A 72 -12.58 -4.14 1.93
CA VAL A 72 -11.79 -5.38 1.88
C VAL A 72 -11.64 -5.96 3.28
N LYS A 73 -12.02 -7.23 3.47
CA LYS A 73 -12.04 -7.94 4.76
C LYS A 73 -10.83 -8.84 4.98
N LEU A 74 -9.94 -8.94 3.99
CA LEU A 74 -8.74 -9.74 4.06
C LEU A 74 -7.72 -9.09 5.02
N PRO A 75 -7.18 -9.84 6.01
CA PRO A 75 -6.42 -9.25 7.11
C PRO A 75 -4.97 -8.90 6.77
N TYR A 76 -4.38 -9.52 5.74
CA TYR A 76 -3.00 -9.27 5.36
C TYR A 76 -2.93 -8.34 4.17
N MET A 77 -2.30 -7.18 4.34
CA MET A 77 -1.97 -6.28 3.24
C MET A 77 -0.52 -6.47 2.86
N VAL A 78 -0.24 -6.65 1.57
CA VAL A 78 1.11 -6.74 1.04
C VAL A 78 1.35 -5.63 0.03
N MET A 79 2.52 -4.99 0.16
CA MET A 79 2.99 -3.96 -0.76
C MET A 79 4.41 -4.31 -1.22
N ILE A 80 4.61 -4.31 -2.54
CA ILE A 80 5.93 -4.45 -3.16
C ILE A 80 6.38 -3.07 -3.63
N VAL A 81 7.42 -2.54 -2.99
CA VAL A 81 7.88 -1.17 -3.16
C VAL A 81 9.41 -1.12 -3.20
N LYS A 82 9.97 -0.28 -4.09
CA LYS A 82 11.41 -0.02 -4.14
C LYS A 82 11.73 1.20 -3.27
N ASN A 83 12.70 1.05 -2.38
CA ASN A 83 13.28 2.16 -1.65
C ASN A 83 14.16 2.98 -2.60
N THR A 84 13.86 4.27 -2.70
CA THR A 84 14.60 5.26 -3.52
C THR A 84 15.47 6.18 -2.67
N ASP A 85 15.73 5.83 -1.40
CA ASP A 85 16.46 6.63 -0.40
C ASP A 85 15.88 8.04 -0.17
N HIS A 86 14.58 8.17 -0.42
CA HIS A 86 13.79 9.36 -0.16
C HIS A 86 12.75 9.10 0.93
N LEU A 87 12.18 10.17 1.46
CA LEU A 87 11.10 10.07 2.43
C LEU A 87 9.89 9.40 1.78
N PHE A 88 9.32 8.41 2.46
CA PHE A 88 8.20 7.61 1.98
C PHE A 88 7.22 7.35 3.12
N SER A 89 5.94 7.37 2.80
CA SER A 89 4.90 6.97 3.73
C SER A 89 3.65 6.45 3.02
N PHE A 90 2.91 5.59 3.70
CA PHE A 90 1.60 5.13 3.25
C PHE A 90 0.64 5.07 4.44
N GLU A 91 -0.64 5.07 4.15
CA GLU A 91 -1.72 5.06 5.12
C GLU A 91 -2.74 3.99 4.75
N VAL A 92 -3.21 3.28 5.75
CA VAL A 92 -4.32 2.32 5.66
C VAL A 92 -5.38 2.74 6.65
N GLU A 93 -6.53 3.15 6.15
CA GLU A 93 -7.71 3.39 6.97
C GLU A 93 -8.51 2.10 7.05
N ILE A 94 -8.83 1.70 8.27
CA ILE A 94 -9.59 0.49 8.58
C ILE A 94 -10.87 0.89 9.32
N VAL A 95 -11.85 0.01 9.28
CA VAL A 95 -13.04 0.04 10.14
C VAL A 95 -12.90 -1.09 11.16
N ASP A 96 -13.12 -0.78 12.43
CA ASP A 96 -13.15 -1.77 13.51
C ASP A 96 -14.58 -2.27 13.83
N ASP A 97 -14.71 -3.15 14.80
CA ASP A 97 -15.98 -3.70 15.27
C ASP A 97 -16.87 -2.69 16.01
N GLN A 98 -16.33 -1.52 16.36
CA GLN A 98 -17.06 -0.40 16.93
C GLN A 98 -17.51 0.62 15.86
N GLU A 99 -17.40 0.24 14.58
CA GLU A 99 -17.66 1.09 13.41
C GLU A 99 -16.82 2.38 13.40
N GLN A 100 -15.66 2.39 14.10
CA GLN A 100 -14.75 3.52 14.09
C GLN A 100 -13.76 3.38 12.94
N VAL A 101 -13.50 4.48 12.25
CA VAL A 101 -12.44 4.55 11.24
C VAL A 101 -11.13 4.86 11.93
N ARG A 102 -10.15 3.95 11.82
CA ARG A 102 -8.79 4.13 12.36
C ARG A 102 -7.80 4.25 11.22
N ARG A 103 -6.83 5.16 11.32
CA ARG A 103 -5.78 5.37 10.31
C ARG A 103 -4.44 4.88 10.83
N LEU A 104 -3.92 3.86 10.18
CA LEU A 104 -2.55 3.37 10.37
C LEU A 104 -1.65 4.06 9.34
N ARG A 105 -0.82 4.99 9.79
CA ARG A 105 0.19 5.66 8.97
C ARG A 105 1.55 5.03 9.23
N THR A 106 2.27 4.70 8.17
CA THR A 106 3.60 4.08 8.27
C THR A 106 4.57 4.88 7.42
N ALA A 107 5.70 5.30 7.99
CA ALA A 107 6.61 6.26 7.37
C ALA A 107 8.08 6.01 7.76
N ASN A 108 9.01 6.24 6.83
CA ASN A 108 10.45 5.98 7.06
C ASN A 108 11.20 7.15 7.75
N TYR A 109 10.53 8.26 8.02
CA TYR A 109 11.03 9.41 8.79
C TYR A 109 10.48 9.47 10.22
N GLU A 110 9.65 8.50 10.61
CA GLU A 110 9.16 8.37 11.97
C GLU A 110 10.10 7.41 12.73
N SER A 111 10.64 7.88 13.86
CA SER A 111 11.51 7.06 14.72
C SER A 111 10.73 6.24 15.74
N ASP A 112 9.65 6.83 16.26
CA ASP A 112 8.85 6.29 17.36
C ASP A 112 7.39 6.10 16.96
N SER A 113 6.74 5.12 17.59
CA SER A 113 5.31 4.91 17.40
C SER A 113 4.51 5.96 18.18
N ARG A 114 3.59 6.65 17.50
CA ARG A 114 2.66 7.61 18.12
C ARG A 114 1.25 7.08 17.95
N ILE A 115 0.56 6.81 19.05
CA ILE A 115 -0.77 6.20 19.07
C ILE A 115 -1.74 7.23 19.62
N ASP A 116 -2.66 7.68 18.78
CA ASP A 116 -3.87 8.41 19.16
C ASP A 116 -5.08 7.49 19.00
N TYR A 117 -6.26 7.97 19.41
CA TYR A 117 -7.51 7.24 19.30
C TYR A 117 -7.79 6.88 17.83
N ASP A 118 -7.81 7.84 16.92
CA ASP A 118 -8.19 7.65 15.52
C ASP A 118 -6.99 7.45 14.58
N VAL A 119 -5.81 7.98 14.91
CA VAL A 119 -4.61 7.91 14.07
C VAL A 119 -3.45 7.26 14.83
N SER A 120 -2.72 6.37 14.17
CA SER A 120 -1.45 5.86 14.68
C SER A 120 -0.35 5.96 13.64
N CYS A 121 0.77 6.58 14.02
CA CYS A 121 1.97 6.68 13.22
C CYS A 121 2.97 5.62 13.67
N LEU A 122 3.44 4.81 12.72
CA LEU A 122 4.34 3.70 12.95
C LEU A 122 5.63 3.89 12.13
N PRO A 123 6.80 3.58 12.71
CA PRO A 123 8.06 3.64 11.98
C PRO A 123 8.12 2.58 10.88
N LEU A 124 8.63 2.95 9.72
CA LEU A 124 8.91 2.05 8.60
C LEU A 124 10.42 1.92 8.40
N ARG A 125 10.91 0.68 8.33
CA ARG A 125 12.28 0.41 7.91
C ARG A 125 12.23 -0.24 6.53
N LEU A 126 13.01 0.29 5.61
CA LEU A 126 13.17 -0.24 4.26
C LEU A 126 14.64 -0.60 4.06
N ASP A 127 14.86 -1.78 3.48
CA ASP A 127 16.15 -2.18 2.98
C ASP A 127 16.44 -1.48 1.64
N CYS A 128 17.70 -1.51 1.19
CA CYS A 128 18.06 -0.96 -0.10
C CYS A 128 17.41 -1.78 -1.24
N GLY A 129 16.85 -1.10 -2.24
CA GLY A 129 16.19 -1.75 -3.38
C GLY A 129 14.76 -2.20 -3.09
N TRP A 130 14.38 -3.39 -3.56
CA TRP A 130 13.00 -3.88 -3.50
C TRP A 130 12.66 -4.45 -2.12
N ASN A 131 11.51 -4.04 -1.60
CA ASN A 131 11.00 -4.40 -0.29
C ASN A 131 9.64 -5.09 -0.41
N TYR A 132 9.48 -6.19 0.33
CA TYR A 132 8.23 -6.95 0.45
C TYR A 132 7.57 -6.66 1.80
N LEU A 133 6.71 -5.63 1.84
CA LEU A 133 6.06 -5.20 3.08
C LEU A 133 4.80 -6.02 3.33
N THR A 134 4.69 -6.64 4.50
CA THR A 134 3.49 -7.37 4.94
C THR A 134 2.95 -6.77 6.22
N LEU A 135 1.69 -6.35 6.21
CA LEU A 135 0.98 -5.81 7.36
C LEU A 135 -0.13 -6.79 7.77
N ASP A 136 -0.15 -7.15 9.06
CA ASP A 136 -1.25 -7.89 9.68
C ASP A 136 -2.22 -6.89 10.31
N LEU A 137 -3.22 -6.47 9.53
CA LEU A 137 -4.18 -5.45 9.95
C LEU A 137 -4.99 -5.92 11.16
N GLY A 138 -5.31 -7.21 11.24
CA GLY A 138 -6.02 -7.79 12.39
C GLY A 138 -5.22 -7.62 13.68
N ARG A 139 -3.96 -8.06 13.66
CA ARG A 139 -3.07 -7.97 14.82
C ARG A 139 -2.73 -6.52 15.18
N MET A 140 -2.53 -5.65 14.19
CA MET A 140 -2.26 -4.23 14.43
C MET A 140 -3.45 -3.55 15.08
N THR A 141 -4.67 -3.79 14.58
CA THR A 141 -5.90 -3.22 15.16
C THR A 141 -6.07 -3.65 16.62
N SER A 142 -5.95 -4.95 16.88
CA SER A 142 -6.10 -5.51 18.22
C SER A 142 -5.03 -5.00 19.19
N ARG A 143 -3.77 -4.85 18.74
CA ARG A 143 -2.68 -4.39 19.60
C ARG A 143 -2.68 -2.89 19.87
N ILE A 144 -3.05 -2.08 18.88
CA ILE A 144 -2.98 -0.62 18.97
C ILE A 144 -4.25 -0.06 19.61
N TYR A 145 -5.42 -0.53 19.18
CA TYR A 145 -6.71 0.04 19.58
C TYR A 145 -7.51 -0.86 20.53
N GLY A 146 -7.12 -2.14 20.70
CA GLY A 146 -7.88 -3.09 21.52
C GLY A 146 -9.21 -3.53 20.87
N THR A 147 -9.39 -3.27 19.58
CA THR A 147 -10.61 -3.57 18.80
C THR A 147 -10.35 -4.63 17.73
N VAL A 148 -11.41 -5.12 17.10
CA VAL A 148 -11.33 -6.16 16.07
C VAL A 148 -11.39 -5.54 14.68
N PHE A 149 -10.43 -5.88 13.83
CA PHE A 149 -10.43 -5.48 12.42
C PHE A 149 -11.66 -6.04 11.70
N LYS A 150 -12.39 -5.16 10.99
CA LYS A 150 -13.57 -5.54 10.21
C LYS A 150 -13.34 -5.46 8.71
N GLU A 151 -12.86 -4.32 8.23
CA GLU A 151 -12.52 -4.12 6.81
C GLU A 151 -11.59 -2.91 6.60
N VAL A 152 -10.94 -2.88 5.45
CA VAL A 152 -10.19 -1.71 4.96
C VAL A 152 -11.15 -0.72 4.32
N HIS A 153 -11.06 0.52 4.76
CA HIS A 153 -11.79 1.66 4.25
C HIS A 153 -11.07 2.33 3.07
N ARG A 154 -9.77 2.59 3.23
CA ARG A 154 -8.97 3.35 2.24
C ARG A 154 -7.49 2.98 2.31
N VAL A 155 -6.81 3.02 1.18
CA VAL A 155 -5.35 2.95 1.10
C VAL A 155 -4.84 4.23 0.41
N THR A 156 -3.85 4.87 1.00
CA THR A 156 -3.18 6.04 0.43
C THR A 156 -1.67 5.78 0.42
N VAL A 157 -1.02 6.01 -0.71
CA VAL A 157 0.44 5.89 -0.85
C VAL A 157 0.97 7.26 -1.24
N HIS A 158 1.84 7.81 -0.40
CA HIS A 158 2.48 9.11 -0.65
C HIS A 158 3.82 8.92 -1.36
N ALA A 159 4.26 9.96 -2.06
CA ALA A 159 5.64 10.03 -2.55
C ALA A 159 6.66 9.96 -1.39
N SER A 160 7.92 9.59 -1.61
CA SER A 160 8.54 9.18 -2.88
C SER A 160 8.90 7.69 -2.85
N ALA A 161 8.45 6.92 -3.85
CA ALA A 161 8.77 5.49 -3.99
C ALA A 161 8.41 4.96 -5.38
N CYS A 162 8.98 3.81 -5.76
CA CYS A 162 8.51 3.05 -6.92
C CYS A 162 7.63 1.87 -6.47
N LEU A 163 6.37 1.88 -6.88
CA LEU A 163 5.36 0.90 -6.48
C LEU A 163 5.12 -0.12 -7.60
N ARG A 164 5.19 -1.41 -7.26
CA ARG A 164 4.95 -2.52 -8.21
C ARG A 164 3.58 -3.15 -8.02
N LEU A 165 3.20 -3.43 -6.78
CA LEU A 165 2.05 -4.26 -6.47
C LEU A 165 1.49 -3.92 -5.08
N ILE A 166 0.16 -3.88 -4.96
CA ILE A 166 -0.55 -3.91 -3.68
C ILE A 166 -1.67 -4.93 -3.77
N PHE A 167 -1.69 -5.86 -2.82
CA PHE A 167 -2.76 -6.85 -2.71
C PHE A 167 -3.11 -7.14 -1.25
N PHE A 168 -4.26 -7.77 -1.06
CA PHE A 168 -4.67 -8.33 0.21
C PHE A 168 -4.74 -9.84 0.13
N ALA A 169 -4.50 -10.51 1.25
CA ALA A 169 -4.56 -11.96 1.34
C ALA A 169 -5.26 -12.44 2.62
N ASP A 170 -5.81 -13.66 2.56
CA ASP A 170 -6.41 -14.36 3.70
C ASP A 170 -5.37 -14.95 4.66
N ARG A 171 -4.13 -15.14 4.19
CA ARG A 171 -2.99 -15.65 4.95
C ARG A 171 -1.70 -14.92 4.58
N ILE A 172 -0.67 -15.08 5.40
CA ILE A 172 0.68 -14.63 5.05
C ILE A 172 1.18 -15.49 3.89
N ILE A 173 1.49 -14.83 2.77
CA ILE A 173 2.05 -15.46 1.59
C ILE A 173 3.49 -14.95 1.44
N PRO A 174 4.51 -15.81 1.57
CA PRO A 174 5.88 -15.40 1.30
C PRO A 174 6.07 -15.15 -0.21
N GLU A 175 7.00 -14.26 -0.55
CA GLU A 175 7.23 -13.83 -1.93
C GLU A 175 7.46 -15.00 -2.90
N ASN A 176 8.22 -16.02 -2.47
CA ASN A 176 8.53 -17.21 -3.26
C ASN A 176 7.32 -18.12 -3.56
N GLN A 177 6.18 -17.91 -2.89
CA GLN A 177 4.93 -18.64 -3.12
C GLN A 177 3.92 -17.84 -3.91
N LEU A 178 4.20 -16.58 -4.26
CA LEU A 178 3.29 -15.80 -5.09
C LEU A 178 3.11 -16.41 -6.48
N PRO A 179 1.97 -16.23 -7.14
CA PRO A 179 1.84 -16.54 -8.56
C PRO A 179 2.91 -15.81 -9.37
N ALA A 180 3.37 -16.43 -10.46
CA ALA A 180 4.39 -15.88 -11.35
C ALA A 180 4.12 -14.40 -11.70
N GLU A 181 2.90 -14.10 -12.14
CA GLU A 181 2.45 -12.77 -12.54
C GLU A 181 2.60 -11.67 -11.47
N LEU A 182 2.69 -12.07 -10.20
CA LEU A 182 2.80 -11.19 -9.03
C LEU A 182 4.22 -11.16 -8.44
N ARG A 183 5.14 -12.00 -8.91
CA ARG A 183 6.53 -12.01 -8.44
C ARG A 183 7.34 -10.89 -9.09
N LEU A 184 8.32 -10.39 -8.34
CA LEU A 184 9.41 -9.62 -8.92
C LEU A 184 10.30 -10.58 -9.70
N TYR A 185 10.13 -10.64 -11.03
CA TYR A 185 11.12 -11.27 -11.88
C TYR A 185 12.28 -10.31 -12.12
N GLY A 186 13.47 -10.73 -11.73
CA GLY A 186 14.71 -10.07 -12.10
C GLY A 186 14.99 -10.28 -13.59
N LYS A 187 15.42 -9.22 -14.30
CA LYS A 187 16.15 -9.42 -15.56
C LYS A 187 17.32 -10.36 -15.26
N LYS A 188 17.41 -11.50 -15.97
CA LYS A 188 18.60 -12.35 -15.86
C LYS A 188 19.80 -11.51 -16.28
N GLU A 189 20.81 -11.41 -15.43
CA GLU A 189 22.13 -10.93 -15.84
C GLU A 189 22.63 -11.88 -16.95
N GLU A 190 22.79 -11.37 -18.16
CA GLU A 190 23.49 -12.05 -19.26
C GLU A 190 25.00 -11.99 -19.07
#